data_AF-A0A7C0WE19-F1
#
_entry.id   AF-A0A7C0WE19-F1
#
_cell.length_a   1.000
_cell.length_b   1.000
_cell.length_c   1.000
_cell.angle_alpha   90.00
_cell.angle_beta   90.00
_cell.angle_gamma   90.00
#
_symmetry.space_group_name_H-M   'P 1'
#
loop_
_entity.id
_entity.type
_entity.pdbx_description
1 polymer ?
#
loop_
_entity_poly.entity_id
_entity_poly.type
_entity_poly.pdbx_seq_one_letter_code
_entity_poly.pdbx_strand_id
1 'polypeptide(L)'
;DNVQGILVNIFGGIMRCDIVAEGIVAAAKEMDISVPLVVRLEGTNVDLGKKILNESGLAILSADNLDDAARKIVAQVKEAA
;
A
#
# COMPACT_ATOMS: atom_id res chain seq x y z
N ASP A 1 13.84 12.10 -11.19
CA ASP A 1 12.36 12.09 -11.24
C ASP A 1 11.84 11.08 -12.25
N ASN A 2 12.01 9.77 -11.98
CA ASN A 2 11.57 8.69 -12.86
C ASN A 2 10.51 7.77 -12.20
N VAL A 3 10.22 7.98 -10.92
CA VAL A 3 9.26 7.15 -10.19
C VAL A 3 7.86 7.66 -10.51
N GLN A 4 7.04 6.81 -11.12
CA GLN A 4 5.67 7.14 -11.48
C GLN A 4 4.63 6.48 -10.57
N GLY A 5 5.04 5.54 -9.72
CA GLY A 5 4.18 4.83 -8.78
C GLY A 5 4.98 4.01 -7.79
N ILE A 6 4.38 3.71 -6.64
CA ILE A 6 5.00 2.98 -5.54
C ILE A 6 4.17 1.72 -5.25
N LEU A 7 4.82 0.56 -5.29
CA LEU A 7 4.26 -0.70 -4.82
C LEU A 7 5.02 -1.17 -3.58
N VAL A 8 4.33 -1.19 -2.44
CA VAL A 8 4.87 -1.72 -1.19
C VAL A 8 4.38 -3.15 -1.03
N ASN A 9 5.29 -4.12 -1.08
CA ASN A 9 4.97 -5.53 -0.84
C ASN A 9 5.69 -6.02 0.41
N ILE A 10 4.94 -6.36 1.47
CA ILE A 10 5.49 -6.78 2.75
C ILE A 10 4.95 -8.16 3.13
N PHE A 11 5.87 -9.08 3.42
CA PHE A 11 5.61 -10.35 4.06
C PHE A 11 5.96 -10.26 5.55
N GLY A 12 4.96 -9.99 6.38
CA GLY A 12 5.03 -10.02 7.83
C GLY A 12 5.04 -11.45 8.35
N GLY A 13 6.22 -12.07 8.42
CA GLY A 13 6.38 -13.38 9.07
C GLY A 13 6.06 -13.30 10.58
N ILE A 14 6.97 -12.68 11.35
CA ILE A 14 6.81 -12.45 12.79
C ILE A 14 6.11 -11.11 13.07
N MET A 15 6.24 -10.14 12.16
CA MET A 15 5.61 -8.82 12.32
C MET A 15 4.12 -8.84 12.01
N ARG A 16 3.37 -8.03 12.76
CA ARG A 16 1.94 -7.79 12.60
C ARG A 16 1.66 -6.79 11.49
N CYS A 17 0.83 -7.16 10.52
CA CYS A 17 0.46 -6.32 9.39
C CYS A 17 -0.29 -5.04 9.79
N ASP A 18 -0.97 -5.03 10.93
CA ASP A 18 -1.60 -3.82 11.47
C ASP A 18 -0.59 -2.73 11.85
N ILE A 19 0.49 -3.08 12.56
CA ILE A 19 1.58 -2.14 12.89
C ILE A 19 2.27 -1.61 11.63
N VAL A 20 2.49 -2.49 10.65
CA VAL A 20 3.07 -2.10 9.36
C VAL A 20 2.15 -1.12 8.63
N ALA A 21 0.84 -1.39 8.60
CA ALA A 21 -0.14 -0.52 7.98
C ALA A 21 -0.18 0.87 8.64
N GLU A 22 -0.16 0.94 9.97
CA GLU A 22 -0.07 2.21 10.72
C GLU A 22 1.18 2.99 10.33
N GLY A 23 2.34 2.33 10.24
CA GLY A 23 3.59 2.96 9.82
C GLY A 23 3.53 3.50 8.38
N ILE A 24 2.92 2.75 7.46
CA ILE A 24 2.71 3.21 6.07
C ILE A 24 1.79 4.43 6.03
N VAL A 25 0.68 4.41 6.78
CA VAL A 25 -0.27 5.54 6.84
C VAL A 25 0.40 6.77 7.45
N ALA A 26 1.20 6.61 8.50
CA ALA A 26 1.94 7.72 9.10
C ALA A 26 2.94 8.33 8.10
N ALA A 27 3.75 7.48 7.45
CA ALA A 27 4.71 7.94 6.45
C ALA A 27 4.02 8.64 5.27
N ALA A 28 2.90 8.11 4.78
CA ALA A 28 2.14 8.71 3.69
C ALA A 28 1.40 10.01 4.06
N LYS A 29 1.21 10.30 5.37
CA LYS A 29 0.70 11.60 5.84
C LYS A 29 1.80 12.64 5.98
N GLU A 30 2.99 12.21 6.41
CA GLU A 30 4.14 13.09 6.56
C GLU A 30 4.80 13.42 5.22
N MET A 31 4.83 12.44 4.32
CA MET A 31 5.35 12.58 2.96
C MET A 31 4.18 12.92 2.04
N ASP A 32 4.24 14.07 1.36
CA ASP A 32 3.26 14.45 0.35
C ASP A 32 3.45 13.59 -0.92
N ILE A 33 3.02 12.33 -0.85
CA ILE A 33 3.18 11.34 -1.92
C ILE A 33 2.22 11.71 -3.06
N SER A 34 2.79 12.24 -4.15
CA SER A 34 2.05 12.67 -5.33
C SER A 34 1.87 11.59 -6.42
N VAL A 35 2.48 10.42 -6.23
CA VAL A 35 2.38 9.28 -7.15
C VAL A 35 1.51 8.17 -6.57
N PRO A 36 0.82 7.35 -7.40
CA PRO A 36 -0.03 6.28 -6.89
C PRO A 36 0.70 5.30 -5.98
N LEU A 37 0.03 4.90 -4.89
CA LEU A 37 0.56 3.98 -3.89
C LEU A 37 -0.33 2.74 -3.76
N VAL A 38 0.23 1.58 -4.06
CA VAL A 38 -0.39 0.27 -3.86
C VAL A 38 0.37 -0.49 -2.76
N VAL A 39 -0.36 -1.07 -1.82
CA VAL A 39 0.22 -1.80 -0.69
C VAL A 39 -0.34 -3.22 -0.66
N ARG A 40 0.56 -4.19 -0.58
CA ARG A 40 0.24 -5.60 -0.41
C ARG A 40 0.86 -6.11 0.88
N LEU A 41 0.00 -6.61 1.76
CA LEU A 41 0.37 -7.17 3.06
C LEU A 41 0.07 -8.67 3.07
N GLU A 42 1.02 -9.47 3.53
CA GLU A 42 0.82 -10.88 3.86
C GLU A 42 1.45 -11.18 5.21
N GLY A 43 0.80 -11.98 6.06
CA GLY A 43 1.28 -12.22 7.42
C GLY A 43 0.19 -12.34 8.47
N THR A 44 0.52 -11.99 9.71
CA THR A 44 -0.44 -11.96 10.83
C THR A 44 -1.25 -10.66 10.81
N ASN A 45 -2.57 -10.73 11.06
CA ASN A 45 -3.50 -9.60 11.09
C ASN A 45 -3.61 -8.81 9.75
N VAL A 46 -3.50 -9.51 8.62
CA VAL A 46 -3.62 -8.88 7.29
C VAL A 46 -4.94 -8.14 7.12
N ASP A 47 -6.07 -8.73 7.55
CA ASP A 47 -7.38 -8.10 7.40
C ASP A 47 -7.47 -6.78 8.15
N LEU A 48 -6.90 -6.72 9.36
CA LEU A 48 -6.81 -5.48 10.14
C LEU A 48 -5.87 -4.47 9.47
N GLY A 49 -4.72 -4.91 8.96
CA GLY A 49 -3.81 -4.04 8.20
C GLY A 49 -4.48 -3.44 6.95
N LYS A 50 -5.21 -4.24 6.18
CA LYS A 50 -6.00 -3.77 5.02
C LYS A 50 -7.07 -2.77 5.44
N LYS A 51 -7.77 -3.04 6.55
CA LYS A 51 -8.76 -2.11 7.11
C LYS A 51 -8.14 -0.75 7.45
N ILE A 52 -6.99 -0.74 8.13
CA ILE A 52 -6.25 0.48 8.47
C ILE A 52 -5.87 1.28 7.22
N LEU A 53 -5.37 0.60 6.18
CA LEU A 53 -5.03 1.26 4.90
C LEU A 53 -6.27 1.88 4.24
N ASN A 54 -7.37 1.12 4.16
CA ASN A 54 -8.60 1.56 3.50
C ASN A 54 -9.33 2.69 4.27
N GLU A 55 -9.25 2.70 5.61
CA GLU A 55 -9.87 3.73 6.46
C GLU A 55 -8.96 4.96 6.66
N SER A 56 -7.74 4.96 6.11
CA SER A 56 -6.76 6.03 6.32
C SER A 56 -7.17 7.39 5.73
N GLY A 57 -8.13 7.40 4.79
CA GLY A 57 -8.52 8.58 4.02
C GLY A 57 -7.47 9.03 3.00
N LEU A 58 -6.41 8.24 2.81
CA LEU A 58 -5.34 8.50 1.85
C LEU A 58 -5.60 7.73 0.55
N ALA A 59 -4.99 8.18 -0.54
CA ALA A 59 -5.03 7.50 -1.84
C ALA A 59 -4.12 6.25 -1.86
N ILE A 60 -4.36 5.32 -0.93
CA ILE A 60 -3.65 4.05 -0.79
C ILE A 60 -4.56 2.91 -1.20
N LEU A 61 -4.14 2.12 -2.17
CA LEU A 61 -4.88 0.94 -2.61
C LEU A 61 -4.29 -0.32 -1.97
N SER A 62 -5.12 -1.07 -1.26
CA SER A 62 -4.74 -2.39 -0.77
C SER A 62 -4.88 -3.46 -1.88
N ALA A 63 -3.93 -4.40 -1.91
CA ALA A 63 -3.91 -5.52 -2.85
C ALA A 63 -3.93 -6.87 -2.13
N ASP A 64 -4.55 -7.86 -2.76
CA ASP A 64 -4.78 -9.18 -2.15
C ASP A 64 -3.60 -10.14 -2.35
N ASN A 65 -2.95 -10.06 -3.50
CA ASN A 65 -1.79 -10.87 -3.85
C ASN A 65 -0.84 -10.07 -4.75
N LEU A 66 0.31 -10.66 -5.09
CA LEU A 66 1.34 -9.95 -5.85
C LEU A 66 0.88 -9.61 -7.27
N ASP A 67 0.13 -10.50 -7.93
CA ASP A 67 -0.39 -10.28 -9.29
C ASP A 67 -1.43 -9.14 -9.31
N ASP A 68 -2.32 -9.12 -8.32
CA ASP A 68 -3.30 -8.05 -8.12
C ASP A 68 -2.57 -6.71 -7.85
N ALA A 69 -1.57 -6.72 -6.98
CA ALA A 69 -0.79 -5.52 -6.67
C ALA A 69 -0.09 -4.96 -7.92
N ALA A 70 0.54 -5.83 -8.71
CA ALA A 70 1.22 -5.45 -9.96
C ALA A 70 0.23 -4.87 -10.98
N ARG A 71 -0.95 -5.49 -11.16
CA ARG A 71 -1.98 -4.99 -12.08
C ARG A 71 -2.52 -3.64 -11.62
N LYS A 72 -2.82 -3.49 -10.33
CA LYS A 72 -3.32 -2.23 -9.75
C LYS A 72 -2.33 -1.09 -9.93
N ILE A 73 -1.05 -1.29 -9.61
CA ILE A 73 -0.08 -0.19 -9.71
C ILE A 73 0.12 0.24 -11.16
N VAL A 74 0.20 -0.71 -12.10
CA VAL A 74 0.31 -0.40 -13.53
C VAL A 74 -0.92 0.33 -14.05
N ALA A 75 -2.13 -0.06 -13.62
CA ALA A 75 -3.36 0.64 -13.99
C ALA A 75 -3.37 2.09 -13.46
N GLN A 76 -3.04 2.29 -12.18
CA GLN A 76 -3.01 3.61 -11.57
C GLN A 76 -1.97 4.53 -12.19
N VAL A 77 -0.77 4.02 -12.50
CA VAL A 77 0.26 4.79 -13.20
C VAL A 77 -0.22 5.25 -14.58
N LYS A 78 -0.99 4.42 -15.29
CA LYS A 78 -1.56 4.77 -16.60
C LYS A 78 -2.70 5.77 -16.51
N GLU A 79 -3.50 5.74 -15.43
CA GLU A 79 -4.59 6.70 -15.20
C GLU A 79 -4.08 8.07 -14.74
N ALA A 80 -2.95 8.10 -14.04
CA ALA A 80 -2.33 9.33 -13.56
C ALA A 80 -1.41 10.03 -14.58
N ALA A 81 -1.10 9.37 -15.71
CA ALA A 81 -0.29 9.89 -16.81
C ALA A 81 -1.15 10.62 -17.85
#